data_AF-A0A3A4QPY1-F1
#
_entry.id   AF-A0A3A4QPY1-F1
#
_cell.length_a   1.000
_cell.length_b   1.000
_cell.length_c   1.000
_cell.angle_alpha   90.00
_cell.angle_beta   90.00
_cell.angle_gamma   90.00
#
_symmetry.space_group_name_H-M   'P 1'
#
loop_
_entity.id
_entity.type
_entity.pdbx_description
1 polymer ?
#
loop_
_entity_poly.entity_id
_entity_poly.type
_entity_poly.pdbx_seq_one_letter_code
_entity_poly.pdbx_strand_id
1 'polypeptide(L)'
;MRQNIDEKWKTDPRRTALEKRLGSGRLADGMRVEINWLVLAHKGRPIPLKEFKFVENYQDWIDCELAEVRGGLVHIAGADAYQAFFSKQVKNGGKGGRPKTQKNPKQTQTKPEKPSSSISSSSSGSFSPSFSDSTSDSGSKEVPAAPAAAAPPPDKVLQVSIWDSYSRAYFSRYKTEPVRNAKVNAQIKQLAKRLGKEAIDVVEFYVRHPKAFYVAKCHDIGLCVSDAEALRTQWARGSAITGTEARHSDTAGAIRSQLERIDRGEL
;
A
#
# COMPACT_ATOMS: atom_id res chain seq x y z
N MET A 1 12.60 28.39 -9.47
CA MET A 1 11.48 27.48 -9.81
C MET A 1 12.00 26.06 -9.94
N ARG A 2 11.51 25.12 -9.13
CA ARG A 2 11.79 23.68 -9.32
C ARG A 2 10.83 23.17 -10.40
N GLN A 3 11.29 23.09 -11.64
CA GLN A 3 10.49 22.50 -12.71
C GLN A 3 10.30 21.00 -12.46
N ASN A 4 9.07 20.54 -12.65
CA ASN A 4 8.67 19.15 -12.39
C ASN A 4 9.27 18.23 -13.48
N ILE A 5 9.64 17.01 -13.11
CA ILE A 5 10.26 16.03 -14.03
C ILE A 5 9.30 15.70 -15.19
N ASP A 6 7.99 15.73 -14.92
CA ASP A 6 6.94 15.53 -15.91
C ASP A 6 6.83 16.70 -16.92
N GLU A 7 7.15 17.93 -16.51
CA GLU A 7 7.18 19.08 -17.43
C GLU A 7 8.32 18.93 -18.43
N LYS A 8 9.49 18.44 -17.97
CA LYS A 8 10.65 18.21 -18.85
C LYS A 8 10.40 17.10 -19.87
N TRP A 9 9.71 16.03 -19.47
CA TRP A 9 9.33 14.96 -20.40
C TRP A 9 8.40 15.47 -21.51
N LYS A 10 7.39 16.25 -21.14
CA LYS A 10 6.41 16.77 -22.11
C LYS A 10 7.04 17.70 -23.16
N THR A 11 8.12 18.39 -22.80
CA THR A 11 8.84 19.32 -23.68
C THR A 11 10.06 18.71 -24.38
N ASP A 12 10.36 17.42 -24.14
CA ASP A 12 11.55 16.77 -24.70
C ASP A 12 11.36 16.49 -26.21
N PRO A 13 12.24 16.95 -27.11
CA PRO A 13 12.14 16.65 -28.55
C PRO A 13 12.23 15.15 -28.85
N ARG A 14 12.87 14.35 -27.98
CA ARG A 14 12.97 12.89 -28.12
C ARG A 14 11.62 12.21 -27.90
N ARG A 15 10.75 12.78 -27.07
CA ARG A 15 9.36 12.30 -26.91
C ARG A 15 8.59 12.43 -28.22
N THR A 16 8.72 13.55 -28.91
CA THR A 16 8.07 13.79 -30.21
C THR A 16 8.58 12.81 -31.29
N ALA A 17 9.88 12.48 -31.26
CA ALA A 17 10.45 11.46 -32.14
C ALA A 17 9.87 10.06 -31.85
N LEU A 18 9.72 9.71 -30.58
CA LEU A 18 9.09 8.46 -30.15
C LEU A 18 7.61 8.40 -30.52
N GLU A 19 6.86 9.48 -30.32
CA GLU A 19 5.46 9.60 -30.74
C GLU A 19 5.30 9.38 -32.25
N LYS A 20 6.18 9.94 -33.07
CA LYS A 20 6.14 9.78 -34.52
C LYS A 20 6.36 8.33 -34.96
N ARG A 21 7.21 7.58 -34.24
CA ARG A 21 7.47 6.15 -34.53
C ARG A 21 6.34 5.25 -34.05
N LEU A 22 5.83 5.52 -32.85
CA LEU A 22 4.73 4.77 -32.25
C LEU A 22 3.35 5.12 -32.83
N GLY A 23 3.26 6.22 -33.60
CA GLY A 23 2.01 6.74 -34.16
C GLY A 23 1.02 7.28 -33.12
N SER A 24 1.43 7.38 -31.85
CA SER A 24 0.57 7.78 -30.74
C SER A 24 1.35 8.37 -29.58
N GLY A 25 1.09 9.63 -29.23
CA GLY A 25 1.68 10.27 -28.06
C GLY A 25 1.26 9.61 -26.75
N ARG A 26 0.06 9.01 -26.69
CA ARG A 26 -0.40 8.24 -25.52
C ARG A 26 0.45 6.99 -25.30
N LEU A 27 0.88 6.34 -26.37
CA LEU A 27 1.74 5.16 -26.28
C LEU A 27 3.13 5.57 -25.79
N ALA A 28 3.69 6.66 -26.34
CA ALA A 28 4.96 7.23 -25.87
C ALA A 28 4.92 7.60 -24.37
N ASP A 29 3.83 8.21 -23.90
CA ASP A 29 3.65 8.55 -22.48
C ASP A 29 3.45 7.30 -21.60
N GLY A 30 2.74 6.28 -22.09
CA GLY A 30 2.60 4.99 -21.40
C GLY A 30 3.95 4.29 -21.20
N MET A 31 4.75 4.23 -22.26
CA MET A 31 6.10 3.66 -22.20
C MET A 31 7.01 4.40 -21.22
N ARG A 32 6.90 5.74 -21.14
CA ARG A 32 7.65 6.53 -20.18
C ARG A 32 7.36 6.13 -18.74
N VAL A 33 6.10 5.82 -18.43
CA VAL A 33 5.68 5.37 -17.11
C VAL A 33 6.27 4.00 -16.81
N GLU A 34 6.17 3.05 -17.74
CA GLU A 34 6.71 1.69 -17.60
C GLU A 34 8.22 1.70 -17.35
N ILE A 35 8.95 2.50 -18.11
CA ILE A 35 10.40 2.66 -17.92
C ILE A 35 10.73 3.35 -16.61
N ASN A 36 9.91 4.30 -16.16
CA ASN A 36 10.09 4.91 -14.83
C ASN A 36 9.92 3.88 -13.70
N TRP A 37 9.00 2.92 -13.83
CA TRP A 37 8.86 1.80 -12.89
C TRP A 37 10.13 0.93 -12.86
N LEU A 38 10.70 0.61 -14.02
CA LEU A 38 11.95 -0.13 -14.09
C LEU A 38 13.12 0.65 -13.46
N VAL A 39 13.24 1.94 -13.73
CA VAL A 39 14.26 2.80 -13.10
C VAL A 39 14.11 2.81 -11.58
N LEU A 40 12.88 2.88 -11.06
CA LEU A 40 12.61 2.82 -9.63
C LEU A 40 12.95 1.45 -9.03
N ALA A 41 12.64 0.35 -9.73
CA ALA A 41 12.97 -1.01 -9.32
C ALA A 41 14.50 -1.20 -9.19
N HIS A 42 15.27 -0.66 -10.14
CA HIS A 42 16.73 -0.67 -10.10
C HIS A 42 17.34 0.45 -9.24
N LYS A 43 16.53 1.25 -8.53
CA LYS A 43 16.96 2.38 -7.69
C LYS A 43 17.87 3.35 -8.44
N GLY A 44 17.58 3.61 -9.71
CA GLY A 44 18.37 4.51 -10.58
C GLY A 44 19.70 3.92 -11.07
N ARG A 45 19.94 2.61 -10.87
CA ARG A 45 21.09 1.92 -11.48
C ARG A 45 20.81 1.58 -12.95
N PRO A 46 21.85 1.42 -13.78
CA PRO A 46 21.69 0.95 -15.16
C PRO A 46 20.96 -0.40 -15.19
N ILE A 47 20.02 -0.54 -16.11
CA ILE A 47 19.14 -1.71 -16.21
C ILE A 47 19.83 -2.78 -17.07
N PRO A 48 19.89 -4.04 -16.68
CA PRO A 48 20.42 -5.09 -17.54
C PRO A 48 19.67 -5.17 -18.87
N LEU A 49 20.38 -5.28 -20.00
CA LEU A 49 19.75 -5.36 -21.33
C LEU A 49 18.76 -6.52 -21.46
N LYS A 50 19.00 -7.62 -20.75
CA LYS A 50 18.06 -8.76 -20.69
C LYS A 50 16.71 -8.36 -20.11
N GLU A 51 16.71 -7.51 -19.09
CA GLU A 51 15.50 -7.02 -18.41
C GLU A 51 14.82 -5.92 -19.22
N PHE A 52 15.61 -5.05 -19.86
CA PHE A 52 15.08 -3.98 -20.72
C PHE A 52 14.36 -4.52 -21.98
N LYS A 53 14.78 -5.68 -22.49
CA LYS A 53 14.14 -6.33 -23.65
C LYS A 53 12.71 -6.81 -23.40
N PHE A 54 12.27 -6.91 -22.15
CA PHE A 54 10.89 -7.27 -21.82
C PHE A 54 9.92 -6.10 -21.98
N VAL A 55 10.43 -4.87 -22.10
CA VAL A 55 9.61 -3.69 -22.39
C VAL A 55 9.14 -3.78 -23.84
N GLU A 56 7.82 -3.59 -24.05
CA GLU A 56 7.27 -3.49 -25.40
C GLU A 56 7.98 -2.37 -26.16
N ASN A 57 8.27 -2.55 -27.45
CA ASN A 57 8.91 -1.50 -28.27
C ASN A 57 10.23 -0.94 -27.71
N TYR A 58 11.01 -1.72 -26.94
CA TYR A 58 12.30 -1.28 -26.39
C TYR A 58 13.30 -0.76 -27.44
N GLN A 59 13.18 -1.21 -28.69
CA GLN A 59 14.03 -0.79 -29.82
C GLN A 59 13.79 0.67 -30.18
N ASP A 60 12.53 1.12 -30.18
CA ASP A 60 12.17 2.51 -30.48
C ASP A 60 12.77 3.49 -29.47
N TRP A 61 12.97 3.05 -28.22
CA TRP A 61 13.65 3.83 -27.19
C TRP A 61 15.14 4.00 -27.41
N ILE A 62 15.80 2.96 -27.92
CA ILE A 62 17.22 3.03 -28.27
C ILE A 62 17.39 3.92 -29.50
N ASP A 63 16.54 3.73 -30.50
CA ASP A 63 16.56 4.49 -31.75
C ASP A 63 16.25 5.97 -31.57
N CYS A 64 15.41 6.33 -30.60
CA CYS A 64 15.09 7.71 -30.24
C CYS A 64 16.10 8.35 -29.27
N GLU A 65 17.24 7.70 -29.02
CA GLU A 65 18.26 8.12 -28.05
C GLU A 65 17.72 8.37 -26.63
N LEU A 66 16.61 7.72 -26.29
CA LEU A 66 16.03 7.74 -24.96
C LEU A 66 16.67 6.69 -24.06
N ALA A 67 17.33 5.70 -24.63
CA ALA A 67 18.09 4.66 -23.94
C ALA A 67 19.41 4.38 -24.67
N GLU A 68 20.52 4.37 -23.93
CA GLU A 68 21.85 4.06 -24.44
C GLU A 68 22.34 2.73 -23.85
N VAL A 69 22.79 1.80 -24.69
CA VAL A 69 23.32 0.51 -24.25
C VAL A 69 24.83 0.58 -24.13
N ARG A 70 25.37 0.44 -22.91
CA ARG A 70 26.81 0.38 -22.62
C ARG A 70 27.14 -0.91 -21.88
N GLY A 71 28.00 -1.74 -22.48
CA GLY A 71 28.50 -2.96 -21.82
C GLY A 71 27.41 -3.94 -21.36
N GLY A 72 26.27 -4.01 -22.07
CA GLY A 72 25.13 -4.86 -21.71
C GLY A 72 24.20 -4.26 -20.64
N LEU A 73 24.43 -3.00 -20.25
CA LEU A 73 23.57 -2.22 -19.36
C LEU A 73 22.93 -1.07 -20.13
N VAL A 74 21.67 -0.79 -19.84
CA VAL A 74 20.87 0.25 -20.47
C VAL A 74 20.81 1.47 -19.56
N HIS A 75 21.21 2.60 -20.10
CA HIS A 75 21.19 3.92 -19.48
C HIS A 75 20.06 4.74 -20.09
N ILE A 76 19.10 5.16 -19.27
CA ILE A 76 17.95 5.93 -19.77
C ILE A 76 18.27 7.43 -19.73
N ALA A 77 18.08 8.11 -20.86
CA ALA A 77 18.28 9.55 -20.97
C ALA A 77 17.32 10.33 -20.06
N GLY A 78 17.81 11.42 -19.46
CA GLY A 78 17.07 12.18 -18.44
C GLY A 78 17.19 11.64 -17.01
N ALA A 79 17.81 10.46 -16.84
CA ALA A 79 18.27 9.98 -15.53
C ALA A 79 19.58 10.65 -15.06
N ASP A 80 20.18 11.56 -15.83
CA ASP A 80 21.44 12.23 -15.47
C ASP A 80 21.32 13.09 -14.20
N ALA A 81 20.14 13.66 -13.94
CA ALA A 81 19.84 14.32 -12.67
C ALA A 81 19.81 13.33 -11.48
N TYR A 82 19.40 12.08 -11.72
CA TYR A 82 19.46 11.00 -10.75
C TYR A 82 20.88 10.45 -10.57
N GLN A 83 21.69 10.38 -11.64
CA GLN A 83 23.09 9.99 -11.53
C GLN A 83 23.92 10.95 -10.68
N ALA A 84 23.73 12.27 -10.84
CA ALA A 84 24.39 13.27 -10.01
C ALA A 84 23.94 13.17 -8.54
N PHE A 85 22.64 12.95 -8.30
CA PHE A 85 22.06 12.76 -6.98
C PHE A 85 22.61 11.51 -6.27
N PHE A 86 22.66 10.36 -6.97
CA PHE A 86 23.17 9.11 -6.41
C PHE A 86 24.70 9.09 -6.30
N SER A 87 25.43 9.64 -7.27
CA SER A 87 26.89 9.82 -7.15
C SER A 87 27.25 10.71 -5.96
N LYS A 88 26.41 11.70 -5.65
CA LYS A 88 26.53 12.54 -4.46
C LYS A 88 26.18 11.76 -3.17
N GLN A 89 25.18 10.87 -3.20
CA GLN A 89 24.88 9.97 -2.07
C GLN A 89 25.94 8.88 -1.84
N VAL A 90 26.57 8.32 -2.87
CA VAL A 90 27.67 7.35 -2.74
C VAL A 90 28.91 8.02 -2.16
N LYS A 91 29.24 9.24 -2.62
CA LYS A 91 30.33 10.06 -2.05
C LYS A 91 30.04 10.48 -0.59
N ASN A 92 28.78 10.75 -0.25
CA ASN A 92 28.36 11.09 1.11
C ASN A 92 28.25 9.85 2.02
N GLY A 93 27.88 8.69 1.47
CA GLY A 93 27.78 7.42 2.20
C GLY A 93 29.12 6.79 2.57
N GLY A 94 30.20 7.18 1.87
CA GLY A 94 31.58 6.83 2.24
C GLY A 94 32.18 7.67 3.38
N LYS A 95 31.52 8.77 3.78
CA LYS A 95 31.96 9.65 4.87
C LYS A 95 30.86 9.81 5.91
N GLY A 96 30.84 8.91 6.89
CA GLY A 96 30.17 9.15 8.16
C GLY A 96 29.04 8.18 8.44
N GLY A 97 29.39 7.08 9.11
CA GLY A 97 28.45 6.35 9.94
C GLY A 97 27.73 7.29 10.91
N ARG A 98 26.48 6.96 11.21
CA ARG A 98 25.62 7.66 12.17
C ARG A 98 26.35 7.82 13.52
N PRO A 99 26.60 9.05 14.01
CA PRO A 99 27.01 9.23 15.40
C PRO A 99 25.81 8.90 16.30
N LYS A 100 26.00 7.98 17.25
CA LYS A 100 25.08 7.77 18.37
C LYS A 100 25.30 8.89 19.40
N THR A 101 24.30 9.77 19.47
CA THR A 101 23.74 10.42 20.66
C THR A 101 24.67 11.17 21.62
N GLN A 102 24.52 12.49 21.69
CA GLN A 102 24.66 13.21 22.96
C GLN A 102 23.33 13.87 23.35
N LYS A 103 22.97 13.66 24.62
CA LYS A 103 21.71 13.99 25.29
C LYS A 103 21.39 15.49 25.24
N ASN A 104 20.11 15.76 25.10
CA ASN A 104 19.43 17.04 25.38
C ASN A 104 19.71 17.54 26.81
N PRO A 105 19.56 18.84 27.08
CA PRO A 105 18.79 19.25 28.25
C PRO A 105 17.67 20.24 27.89
N LYS A 106 16.56 20.04 28.59
CA LYS A 106 15.19 20.54 28.37
C LYS A 106 15.03 21.93 28.99
N GLN A 107 14.50 22.91 28.24
CA GLN A 107 13.80 24.07 28.83
C GLN A 107 12.36 23.65 29.15
N THR A 108 12.25 23.09 30.35
CA THR A 108 11.27 23.31 31.41
C THR A 108 10.15 24.31 31.12
N GLN A 109 8.92 23.78 31.13
CA GLN A 109 7.72 24.51 31.56
C GLN A 109 7.88 24.87 33.05
N THR A 110 7.79 26.14 33.40
CA THR A 110 7.29 26.59 34.71
C THR A 110 5.83 26.10 34.81
N LYS A 111 5.45 25.30 35.81
CA LYS A 111 5.48 25.49 37.29
C LYS A 111 6.06 24.24 38.04
N PRO A 112 6.37 24.29 39.35
CA PRO A 112 7.65 24.66 39.97
C PRO A 112 8.40 23.51 40.73
N GLU A 113 9.69 23.80 41.00
CA GLU A 113 10.57 23.44 42.15
C GLU A 113 11.15 22.04 42.48
N LYS A 114 12.44 22.13 42.92
CA LYS A 114 13.33 21.26 43.76
C LYS A 114 14.41 20.36 43.09
N PRO A 115 15.59 20.18 43.77
CA PRO A 115 16.90 20.29 43.12
C PRO A 115 17.81 19.04 43.19
N SER A 116 18.79 19.06 42.27
CA SER A 116 20.19 18.58 42.33
C SER A 116 20.58 17.30 43.09
N SER A 117 21.29 16.38 42.42
CA SER A 117 22.76 16.20 42.59
C SER A 117 23.29 14.94 41.86
N SER A 118 24.55 15.06 41.45
CA SER A 118 25.47 14.16 40.72
C SER A 118 25.91 12.89 41.45
N ILE A 119 26.51 11.91 40.74
CA ILE A 119 27.83 11.28 41.02
C ILE A 119 28.30 10.41 39.81
N SER A 120 29.63 10.43 39.63
CA SER A 120 30.61 9.72 38.77
C SER A 120 30.50 8.16 38.76
N SER A 121 31.24 7.29 38.07
CA SER A 121 32.62 7.27 37.53
C SER A 121 32.89 5.90 36.83
N SER A 122 33.82 5.89 35.84
CA SER A 122 34.82 4.84 35.44
C SER A 122 34.56 3.33 35.58
N SER A 123 34.84 2.56 34.52
CA SER A 123 36.08 1.76 34.34
C SER A 123 35.91 0.59 33.35
N SER A 124 37.05 0.26 32.73
CA SER A 124 37.36 -0.70 31.67
C SER A 124 37.40 -2.17 32.09
N GLY A 125 37.20 -3.09 31.13
CA GLY A 125 37.66 -4.47 31.25
C GLY A 125 37.08 -5.42 30.20
N SER A 126 37.85 -5.69 29.14
CA SER A 126 37.71 -6.88 28.29
C SER A 126 37.75 -8.16 29.15
N PHE A 127 36.99 -9.20 28.79
CA PHE A 127 37.45 -10.60 28.74
C PHE A 127 36.38 -11.46 28.04
N SER A 128 36.82 -12.25 27.05
CA SER A 128 36.11 -13.48 26.62
C SER A 128 36.50 -14.62 27.57
N PRO A 129 35.67 -15.67 27.68
CA PRO A 129 36.20 -16.98 27.35
C PRO A 129 35.23 -17.93 26.65
N SER A 130 35.86 -18.88 25.95
CA SER A 130 35.34 -20.11 25.37
C SER A 130 34.96 -21.12 26.47
N PHE A 131 33.94 -21.95 26.23
CA PHE A 131 33.86 -23.29 26.83
C PHE A 131 33.18 -24.28 25.87
N SER A 132 33.80 -25.45 25.78
CA SER A 132 33.46 -26.63 24.99
C SER A 132 32.62 -27.64 25.77
N ASP A 133 31.70 -28.28 25.04
CA ASP A 133 31.32 -29.71 25.01
C ASP A 133 31.01 -30.48 26.32
N SER A 134 29.81 -31.09 26.37
CA SER A 134 29.62 -32.50 26.77
C SER A 134 28.19 -33.02 26.50
N THR A 135 28.14 -34.00 25.59
CA THR A 135 27.52 -35.35 25.68
C THR A 135 25.99 -35.63 25.55
N SER A 136 25.77 -36.77 24.88
CA SER A 136 24.62 -37.71 24.83
C SER A 136 23.57 -37.46 23.73
N ASP A 137 23.53 -38.17 22.60
CA ASP A 137 23.34 -39.61 22.26
C ASP A 137 21.94 -39.88 21.67
N SER A 138 21.92 -40.76 20.67
CA SER A 138 20.91 -41.01 19.65
C SER A 138 19.85 -42.03 20.08
N GLY A 139 18.60 -41.92 19.61
CA GLY A 139 17.63 -43.01 19.75
C GLY A 139 16.20 -42.66 19.34
N SER A 140 15.64 -43.45 18.44
CA SER A 140 14.38 -43.25 17.71
C SER A 140 13.13 -43.68 18.48
N LYS A 141 11.95 -43.35 17.89
CA LYS A 141 10.61 -43.96 18.08
C LYS A 141 9.86 -43.64 19.38
N GLU A 142 8.76 -42.90 19.29
CA GLU A 142 7.39 -43.45 19.14
C GLU A 142 6.32 -42.37 19.41
N VAL A 143 5.26 -42.45 18.62
CA VAL A 143 4.02 -41.66 18.75
C VAL A 143 3.20 -42.21 19.93
N PRO A 144 2.57 -41.35 20.74
CA PRO A 144 1.25 -41.69 21.24
C PRO A 144 0.22 -40.59 20.95
N ALA A 145 -1.00 -41.07 20.79
CA ALA A 145 -2.16 -40.37 20.26
C ALA A 145 -2.85 -39.42 21.26
N ALA A 146 -3.35 -38.32 20.69
CA ALA A 146 -4.47 -37.46 21.11
C ALA A 146 -4.35 -36.67 22.44
N PRO A 147 -4.92 -35.44 22.50
CA PRO A 147 -6.37 -35.32 22.59
C PRO A 147 -6.97 -34.36 21.55
N ALA A 148 -8.26 -34.56 21.33
CA ALA A 148 -9.16 -33.79 20.48
C ALA A 148 -8.84 -32.29 20.44
N ALA A 149 -8.76 -31.74 19.23
CA ALA A 149 -8.67 -30.31 18.98
C ALA A 149 -9.81 -29.62 19.75
N ALA A 150 -9.44 -28.93 20.83
CA ALA A 150 -10.33 -28.02 21.53
C ALA A 150 -10.96 -27.11 20.47
N ALA A 151 -12.29 -27.12 20.40
CA ALA A 151 -13.02 -26.31 19.45
C ALA A 151 -12.46 -24.88 19.51
N PRO A 152 -12.07 -24.28 18.36
CA PRO A 152 -11.51 -22.95 18.37
C PRO A 152 -12.50 -22.00 19.07
N PRO A 153 -12.01 -21.04 19.87
CA PRO A 153 -12.87 -20.10 20.57
C PRO A 153 -13.88 -19.49 19.59
N PRO A 154 -15.13 -19.24 20.01
CA PRO A 154 -16.24 -18.89 19.12
C PRO A 154 -15.92 -17.69 18.21
N ASP A 155 -15.10 -16.75 18.71
CA ASP A 155 -14.64 -15.59 17.95
C ASP A 155 -13.76 -15.94 16.75
N LYS A 156 -12.92 -16.97 16.87
CA LYS A 156 -12.07 -17.45 15.77
C LYS A 156 -12.91 -18.12 14.68
N VAL A 157 -13.93 -18.90 15.08
CA VAL A 157 -14.86 -19.51 14.11
C VAL A 157 -15.55 -18.43 13.29
N LEU A 158 -16.08 -17.41 13.97
CA LEU A 158 -16.73 -16.28 13.31
C LEU A 158 -15.79 -15.54 12.34
N GLN A 159 -14.55 -15.27 12.75
CA GLN A 159 -13.55 -14.64 11.87
C GLN A 159 -13.26 -15.46 10.62
N VAL A 160 -13.18 -16.80 10.75
CA VAL A 160 -12.98 -17.70 9.60
C VAL A 160 -14.19 -17.66 8.68
N SER A 161 -15.41 -17.71 9.21
CA SER A 161 -16.63 -17.62 8.39
C SER A 161 -16.77 -16.28 7.67
N ILE A 162 -16.39 -15.17 8.30
CA ILE A 162 -16.37 -13.84 7.65
C ILE A 162 -15.37 -13.83 6.49
N TRP A 163 -14.16 -14.38 6.70
CA TRP A 163 -13.16 -14.48 5.64
C TRP A 163 -13.64 -15.32 4.47
N ASP A 164 -14.24 -16.48 4.76
CA ASP A 164 -14.70 -17.43 3.74
C ASP A 164 -15.82 -16.84 2.87
N SER A 165 -16.79 -16.19 3.51
CA SER A 165 -17.86 -15.45 2.82
C SER A 165 -17.30 -14.36 1.89
N TYR A 166 -16.37 -13.57 2.41
CA TYR A 166 -15.67 -12.54 1.62
C TYR A 166 -14.91 -13.14 0.44
N SER A 167 -14.07 -14.15 0.68
CA SER A 167 -13.23 -14.74 -0.36
C SER A 167 -14.06 -15.42 -1.45
N ARG A 168 -15.13 -16.10 -1.07
CA ARG A 168 -16.08 -16.69 -2.01
C ARG A 168 -16.74 -15.64 -2.89
N ALA A 169 -17.26 -14.56 -2.29
CA ALA A 169 -17.89 -13.47 -3.04
C ALA A 169 -16.88 -12.76 -3.95
N TYR A 170 -15.66 -12.54 -3.46
CA TYR A 170 -14.56 -11.90 -4.20
C TYR A 170 -14.15 -12.74 -5.41
N PHE A 171 -13.93 -14.04 -5.19
CA PHE A 171 -13.59 -14.97 -6.25
C PHE A 171 -14.69 -15.09 -7.30
N SER A 172 -15.97 -15.13 -6.87
CA SER A 172 -17.10 -15.16 -7.81
C SER A 172 -17.08 -13.96 -8.77
N ARG A 173 -16.74 -12.77 -8.27
CA ARG A 173 -16.70 -11.52 -9.04
C ARG A 173 -15.43 -11.37 -9.88
N TYR A 174 -14.26 -11.55 -9.29
CA TYR A 174 -12.96 -11.22 -9.88
C TYR A 174 -12.20 -12.42 -10.44
N LYS A 175 -12.71 -13.64 -10.24
CA LYS A 175 -12.08 -14.92 -10.65
C LYS A 175 -10.66 -15.09 -10.12
N THR A 176 -10.34 -14.38 -9.05
CA THR A 176 -9.01 -14.33 -8.41
C THR A 176 -9.21 -14.34 -6.91
N GLU A 177 -8.35 -15.03 -6.16
CA GLU A 177 -8.42 -15.05 -4.70
C GLU A 177 -7.92 -13.73 -4.09
N PRO A 178 -8.60 -13.20 -3.05
CA PRO A 178 -8.12 -12.01 -2.37
C PRO A 178 -6.87 -12.29 -1.54
N VAL A 179 -5.92 -11.36 -1.54
CA VAL A 179 -4.69 -11.49 -0.76
C VAL A 179 -4.98 -11.40 0.75
N ARG A 180 -4.61 -12.45 1.48
CA ARG A 180 -4.71 -12.49 2.94
C ARG A 180 -3.39 -12.07 3.59
N ASN A 181 -3.41 -11.05 4.43
CA ASN A 181 -2.24 -10.60 5.19
C ASN A 181 -2.61 -10.25 6.65
N ALA A 182 -1.63 -9.86 7.45
CA ALA A 182 -1.82 -9.50 8.85
C ALA A 182 -2.82 -8.33 9.05
N LYS A 183 -2.79 -7.34 8.14
CA LYS A 183 -3.72 -6.19 8.16
C LYS A 183 -5.16 -6.64 7.93
N VAL A 184 -5.39 -7.47 6.90
CA VAL A 184 -6.69 -8.05 6.56
C VAL A 184 -7.23 -8.87 7.73
N ASN A 185 -6.39 -9.68 8.39
CA ASN A 185 -6.79 -10.42 9.59
C ASN A 185 -7.22 -9.50 10.74
N ALA A 186 -6.55 -8.36 10.94
CA ALA A 186 -6.96 -7.37 11.93
C ALA A 186 -8.30 -6.70 11.57
N GLN A 187 -8.52 -6.40 10.29
CA GLN A 187 -9.76 -5.84 9.77
C GLN A 187 -10.95 -6.79 9.96
N ILE A 188 -10.76 -8.10 9.71
CA ILE A 188 -11.78 -9.12 9.94
C ILE A 188 -12.15 -9.21 11.43
N LYS A 189 -11.16 -9.14 12.33
CA LYS A 189 -11.41 -9.07 13.78
C LYS A 189 -12.23 -7.84 14.15
N GLN A 190 -11.95 -6.70 13.53
CA GLN A 190 -12.72 -5.48 13.75
C GLN A 190 -14.16 -5.59 13.27
N LEU A 191 -14.40 -6.21 12.11
CA LEU A 191 -15.74 -6.50 11.60
C LEU A 191 -16.51 -7.43 12.54
N ALA A 192 -15.88 -8.54 12.97
CA ALA A 192 -16.47 -9.46 13.93
C ALA A 192 -16.86 -8.76 15.24
N LYS A 193 -16.02 -7.84 15.74
CA LYS A 193 -16.30 -7.08 16.97
C LYS A 193 -17.43 -6.06 16.81
N ARG A 194 -17.56 -5.42 15.64
CA ARG A 194 -18.56 -4.35 15.39
C ARG A 194 -19.93 -4.89 15.01
N LEU A 195 -19.98 -5.88 14.12
CA LEU A 195 -21.22 -6.38 13.52
C LEU A 195 -21.62 -7.78 14.02
N GLY A 196 -20.71 -8.48 14.72
CA GLY A 196 -20.98 -9.83 15.21
C GLY A 196 -21.26 -10.82 14.07
N LYS A 197 -22.32 -11.61 14.20
CA LYS A 197 -22.70 -12.65 13.22
C LYS A 197 -23.16 -12.08 11.89
N GLU A 198 -23.79 -10.90 11.90
CA GLU A 198 -24.26 -10.21 10.68
C GLU A 198 -23.10 -9.82 9.75
N ALA A 199 -21.86 -9.77 10.27
CA ALA A 199 -20.67 -9.47 9.46
C ALA A 199 -20.52 -10.40 8.25
N ILE A 200 -20.94 -11.66 8.37
CA ILE A 200 -20.81 -12.66 7.29
C ILE A 200 -21.61 -12.22 6.06
N ASP A 201 -22.87 -11.83 6.26
CA ASP A 201 -23.78 -11.45 5.19
C ASP A 201 -23.46 -10.04 4.66
N VAL A 202 -23.08 -9.12 5.55
CA VAL A 202 -22.71 -7.74 5.18
C VAL A 202 -21.49 -7.72 4.26
N VAL A 203 -20.52 -8.60 4.49
CA VAL A 203 -19.31 -8.66 3.67
C VAL A 203 -19.58 -9.31 2.30
N GLU A 204 -20.48 -10.30 2.22
CA GLU A 204 -20.96 -10.84 0.94
C GLU A 204 -21.71 -9.77 0.13
N PHE A 205 -22.60 -9.01 0.80
CA PHE A 205 -23.31 -7.89 0.21
C PHE A 205 -22.35 -6.80 -0.29
N TYR A 206 -21.33 -6.47 0.50
CA TYR A 206 -20.33 -5.45 0.14
C TYR A 206 -19.64 -5.75 -1.20
N VAL A 207 -19.20 -6.99 -1.45
CA VAL A 207 -18.53 -7.36 -2.71
C VAL A 207 -19.47 -7.32 -3.93
N ARG A 208 -20.77 -7.52 -3.69
CA ARG A 208 -21.82 -7.41 -4.71
C ARG A 208 -22.21 -5.95 -4.97
N HIS A 209 -21.88 -5.04 -4.06
CA HIS A 209 -22.33 -3.65 -4.10
C HIS A 209 -21.80 -2.92 -5.35
N PRO A 210 -22.66 -2.32 -6.19
CA PRO A 210 -22.24 -1.72 -7.47
C PRO A 210 -21.59 -0.33 -7.32
N LYS A 211 -21.23 0.11 -6.12
CA LYS A 211 -20.76 1.50 -5.90
C LYS A 211 -19.41 1.65 -6.59
N ALA A 212 -19.32 2.61 -7.52
CA ALA A 212 -18.13 2.83 -8.34
C ALA A 212 -16.84 2.95 -7.52
N PHE A 213 -16.90 3.57 -6.33
CA PHE A 213 -15.76 3.70 -5.43
C PHE A 213 -15.22 2.35 -4.92
N TYR A 214 -16.10 1.42 -4.56
CA TYR A 214 -15.70 0.08 -4.11
C TYR A 214 -15.15 -0.73 -5.29
N VAL A 215 -15.81 -0.65 -6.45
CA VAL A 215 -15.36 -1.33 -7.67
C VAL A 215 -13.98 -0.84 -8.11
N ALA A 216 -13.75 0.47 -8.11
CA ALA A 216 -12.47 1.09 -8.49
C ALA A 216 -11.30 0.69 -7.57
N LYS A 217 -11.59 0.30 -6.33
CA LYS A 217 -10.62 -0.21 -5.35
C LYS A 217 -10.66 -1.73 -5.23
N CYS A 218 -11.28 -2.42 -6.19
CA CYS A 218 -11.43 -3.86 -6.23
C CYS A 218 -11.99 -4.45 -4.93
N HIS A 219 -12.97 -3.79 -4.31
CA HIS A 219 -13.59 -4.16 -3.04
C HIS A 219 -12.58 -4.44 -1.91
N ASP A 220 -11.58 -3.57 -1.71
CA ASP A 220 -10.66 -3.68 -0.57
C ASP A 220 -11.43 -3.79 0.76
N ILE A 221 -11.07 -4.77 1.59
CA ILE A 221 -11.77 -5.05 2.86
C ILE A 221 -11.69 -3.87 3.84
N GLY A 222 -10.67 -3.00 3.73
CA GLY A 222 -10.55 -1.80 4.55
C GLY A 222 -11.67 -0.81 4.34
N LEU A 223 -12.23 -0.73 3.13
CA LEU A 223 -13.40 0.11 2.86
C LEU A 223 -14.68 -0.52 3.44
N CYS A 224 -14.76 -1.85 3.49
CA CYS A 224 -15.84 -2.52 4.21
C CYS A 224 -15.80 -2.20 5.72
N VAL A 225 -14.59 -2.11 6.29
CA VAL A 225 -14.42 -1.72 7.71
C VAL A 225 -14.76 -0.25 7.93
N SER A 226 -14.37 0.66 7.03
CA SER A 226 -14.70 2.09 7.20
C SER A 226 -16.21 2.33 7.21
N ASP A 227 -16.94 1.65 6.32
CA ASP A 227 -18.36 1.89 6.07
C ASP A 227 -19.25 0.81 6.72
N ALA A 228 -18.76 0.10 7.74
CA ALA A 228 -19.37 -1.12 8.28
C ALA A 228 -20.85 -0.95 8.69
N GLU A 229 -21.19 0.08 9.48
CA GLU A 229 -22.57 0.31 9.94
C GLU A 229 -23.48 0.78 8.81
N ALA A 230 -22.94 1.55 7.86
CA ALA A 230 -23.67 2.01 6.69
C ALA A 230 -24.01 0.84 5.76
N LEU A 231 -23.05 -0.07 5.51
CA LEU A 231 -23.24 -1.28 4.73
C LEU A 231 -24.21 -2.25 5.41
N ARG A 232 -24.11 -2.39 6.73
CA ARG A 232 -25.08 -3.18 7.52
C ARG A 232 -26.50 -2.64 7.36
N THR A 233 -26.68 -1.32 7.42
CA THR A 233 -27.99 -0.68 7.24
C THR A 233 -28.55 -0.90 5.83
N GLN A 234 -27.69 -0.83 4.82
CA GLN A 234 -28.11 -1.07 3.43
C GLN A 234 -28.48 -2.52 3.17
N TRP A 235 -27.68 -3.46 3.70
CA TRP A 235 -27.97 -4.88 3.66
C TRP A 235 -29.30 -5.21 4.35
N ALA A 236 -29.53 -4.70 5.57
CA ALA A 236 -30.75 -4.94 6.32
C ALA A 236 -32.01 -4.40 5.61
N ARG A 237 -31.88 -3.33 4.82
CA ARG A 237 -32.96 -2.79 3.99
C ARG A 237 -33.12 -3.48 2.64
N GLY A 238 -32.16 -4.32 2.23
CA GLY A 238 -32.13 -4.97 0.92
C GLY A 238 -31.79 -4.03 -0.25
N SER A 239 -31.42 -2.77 0.00
CA SER A 239 -31.16 -1.77 -1.05
C SER A 239 -29.78 -1.14 -0.91
N ALA A 240 -28.97 -1.31 -1.96
CA ALA A 240 -27.66 -0.70 -2.11
C ALA A 240 -27.80 0.76 -2.55
N ILE A 241 -27.41 1.73 -1.70
CA ILE A 241 -27.47 3.14 -2.06
C ILE A 241 -26.33 3.43 -3.04
N THR A 242 -26.68 3.76 -4.28
CA THR A 242 -25.72 4.22 -5.29
C THR A 242 -25.61 5.75 -5.28
N GLY A 243 -24.49 6.29 -5.76
CA GLY A 243 -24.26 7.76 -5.75
C GLY A 243 -25.31 8.55 -6.53
N THR A 244 -25.93 7.94 -7.55
CA THR A 244 -27.04 8.53 -8.30
C THR A 244 -28.31 8.59 -7.45
N GLU A 245 -28.58 7.54 -6.67
CA GLU A 245 -29.75 7.44 -5.81
C GLU A 245 -29.72 8.41 -4.63
N ALA A 246 -28.52 8.65 -4.07
CA ALA A 246 -28.31 9.71 -3.08
C ALA A 246 -28.59 11.11 -3.66
N ARG A 247 -28.16 11.39 -4.90
CA ARG A 247 -28.47 12.66 -5.57
C ARG A 247 -29.96 12.81 -5.87
N HIS A 248 -30.63 11.70 -6.22
CA HIS A 248 -32.08 11.69 -6.43
C HIS A 248 -32.85 11.95 -5.13
N SER A 249 -32.42 11.41 -3.98
CA SER A 249 -33.06 11.72 -2.70
C SER A 249 -32.91 13.18 -2.31
N ASP A 250 -31.73 13.78 -2.53
CA ASP A 250 -31.48 15.19 -2.22
C ASP A 250 -32.31 16.11 -3.14
N THR A 251 -32.35 15.79 -4.43
CA THR A 251 -33.14 16.53 -5.42
C THR A 251 -34.64 16.42 -5.14
N ALA A 252 -35.13 15.22 -4.79
CA ALA A 252 -36.54 14.99 -4.47
C ALA A 252 -36.96 15.75 -3.19
N GLY A 253 -36.09 15.81 -2.17
CA GLY A 253 -36.32 16.62 -0.98
C GLY A 253 -36.40 18.12 -1.30
N ALA A 254 -35.46 18.62 -2.13
CA ALA A 254 -35.47 20.01 -2.58
C ALA A 254 -36.76 20.36 -3.35
N ILE A 255 -37.16 19.52 -4.30
CA ILE A 255 -38.41 19.71 -5.08
C ILE A 255 -39.63 19.70 -4.14
N ARG A 256 -39.72 18.76 -3.20
CA ARG A 256 -40.83 18.69 -2.24
C ARG A 256 -40.94 19.96 -1.40
N SER A 257 -39.82 20.45 -0.87
CA SER A 257 -39.81 21.70 -0.10
C SER A 257 -40.20 22.93 -0.92
N GLN A 258 -39.88 22.96 -2.23
CA GLN A 258 -40.34 24.04 -3.11
C GLN A 258 -41.84 23.98 -3.39
N LEU A 259 -42.39 22.77 -3.60
CA LEU A 259 -43.83 22.57 -3.73
C LEU A 259 -44.58 23.01 -2.46
N GLU A 260 -44.08 22.65 -1.27
CA GLU A 260 -44.67 23.11 -0.01
C GLU A 260 -44.63 24.65 0.15
N ARG A 261 -43.60 25.32 -0.38
CA ARG A 261 -43.52 26.79 -0.37
C ARG A 261 -44.51 27.45 -1.34
N ILE A 262 -44.74 26.84 -2.51
CA ILE A 262 -45.78 27.27 -3.45
C ILE A 262 -47.17 27.12 -2.80
N ASP A 263 -47.42 25.99 -2.13
CA ASP A 263 -48.70 25.71 -1.47
C ASP A 263 -48.97 26.63 -0.27
N ARG A 264 -47.91 27.10 0.41
CA ARG A 264 -47.97 28.14 1.45
C ARG A 264 -48.03 29.58 0.92
N GLY A 265 -47.93 29.79 -0.40
CA GLY A 265 -47.98 31.12 -1.02
C GLY A 265 -46.75 32.00 -0.79
N GLU A 266 -45.57 31.42 -0.54
CA GLU A 266 -44.33 32.14 -0.20
C GLU A 266 -43.43 32.45 -1.43
N LEU A 267 -44.02 32.62 -2.62
CA LEU A 267 -43.30 32.87 -3.88
C LEU A 267 -43.95 33.97 -4.72
#